data_AF-A0A524DJX8-F1
#
_entry.id   AF-A0A524DJX8-F1
#
_cell.length_a   1.000
_cell.length_b   1.000
_cell.length_c   1.000
_cell.angle_alpha   90.00
_cell.angle_beta   90.00
_cell.angle_gamma   90.00
#
_symmetry.space_group_name_H-M   'P 1'
#
loop_
_entity.id
_entity.type
_entity.pdbx_description
1 polymer ?
#
loop_
_entity_poly.entity_id
_entity_poly.type
_entity_poly.pdbx_seq_one_letter_code
_entity_poly.pdbx_strand_id
1 'polypeptide(L)' 'MRTMEYDYQKKFEVITQSNHLTVKGKVQFLLAINDYLTFEQLKENIETSKYWLLRVLESLQEDEIIGFNNDKKSYYLKF' A
#
# COMPACT_ATOMS: atom_id res chain seq x y z
N MET A 1 -8.51 25.95 -5.99
CA MET A 1 -7.31 26.23 -5.17
C MET A 1 -6.54 24.94 -4.98
N ARG A 2 -5.22 24.97 -5.17
CA ARG A 2 -4.33 23.83 -4.93
C ARG A 2 -4.16 23.68 -3.41
N THR A 3 -4.50 22.52 -2.85
CA THR A 3 -4.38 22.24 -1.42
C THR A 3 -3.11 21.46 -1.13
N MET A 4 -2.61 21.54 0.10
CA MET A 4 -1.47 20.74 0.55
C MET A 4 -1.73 19.23 0.36
N GLU A 5 -2.98 18.81 0.59
CA GLU A 5 -3.45 17.44 0.41
C GLU A 5 -3.36 16.97 -1.05
N TYR A 6 -3.77 17.82 -2.00
CA TYR A 6 -3.63 17.57 -3.43
C TYR A 6 -2.15 17.45 -3.85
N ASP A 7 -1.29 18.31 -3.31
CA ASP A 7 0.14 18.27 -3.59
C ASP A 7 0.81 17.01 -3.09
N TYR A 8 0.40 16.55 -1.91
CA TYR A 8 0.82 15.28 -1.38
C TYR A 8 0.34 14.14 -2.27
N GLN A 9 -0.95 14.05 -2.60
CA GLN A 9 -1.48 13.02 -3.51
C GLN A 9 -0.70 12.94 -4.82
N LYS A 10 -0.37 14.08 -5.44
CA LYS A 10 0.43 14.10 -6.67
C LYS A 10 1.86 13.62 -6.49
N LYS A 11 2.52 13.97 -5.37
CA LYS A 11 3.85 13.40 -5.04
C LYS A 11 3.75 11.90 -4.79
N PHE A 12 2.67 11.44 -4.14
CA PHE A 12 2.41 10.04 -3.87
C PHE A 12 2.23 9.24 -5.18
N GLU A 13 1.41 9.71 -6.13
CA GLU A 13 1.23 9.08 -7.45
C GLU A 13 2.56 8.90 -8.21
N VAL A 14 3.42 9.93 -8.22
CA VAL A 14 4.72 9.86 -8.92
C VAL A 14 5.62 8.78 -8.31
N ILE A 15 5.62 8.65 -6.99
CA ILE A 15 6.46 7.67 -6.28
C ILE A 15 5.94 6.24 -6.46
N THR A 16 4.62 6.01 -6.41
CA THR A 16 4.04 4.67 -6.58
C THR A 16 4.19 4.15 -8.01
N GLN A 17 4.12 5.03 -9.01
CA GLN A 17 4.36 4.72 -10.42
C GLN A 17 5.84 4.57 -10.77
N SER A 18 6.74 5.02 -9.90
CA SER A 18 8.18 4.84 -10.10
C SER A 18 8.61 3.38 -9.91
N ASN A 19 9.56 2.93 -10.73
CA ASN A 19 10.23 1.62 -10.57
C ASN A 19 11.33 1.63 -9.50
N HIS A 20 11.56 2.76 -8.83
CA HIS A 20 12.58 2.87 -7.79
C HIS A 20 12.11 2.37 -6.41
N LEU A 21 10.80 2.21 -6.19
CA LEU A 21 10.26 1.73 -4.92
C LEU A 21 10.06 0.21 -4.95
N THR A 22 10.54 -0.49 -3.92
CA THR A 22 10.29 -1.93 -3.76
C THR A 22 8.79 -2.19 -3.54
N VAL A 23 8.32 -3.41 -3.84
CA VAL A 23 6.92 -3.80 -3.58
C VAL A 23 6.54 -3.58 -2.11
N LYS A 24 7.43 -3.94 -1.17
CA LYS A 24 7.23 -3.71 0.28
C LYS A 24 7.07 -2.21 0.59
N GLY A 25 7.87 -1.36 -0.04
CA GLY A 25 7.74 0.09 0.08
C GLY A 25 6.42 0.61 -0.50
N LYS A 26 6.01 0.11 -1.67
CA LYS A 26 4.75 0.51 -2.34
C LYS A 26 3.54 0.17 -1.47
N VAL A 27 3.50 -1.01 -0.85
CA VAL A 27 2.42 -1.40 0.06
C VAL A 27 2.33 -0.45 1.26
N GLN A 28 3.43 -0.23 1.98
CA GLN A 28 3.45 0.65 3.14
C GLN A 28 3.01 2.07 2.78
N PHE A 29 3.49 2.58 1.65
CA PHE A 29 3.17 3.93 1.20
C PHE A 29 1.70 4.07 0.80
N LEU A 30 1.14 3.09 0.09
CA LEU A 30 -0.28 3.07 -0.27
C LEU A 30 -1.18 3.01 0.97
N LEU A 31 -0.81 2.23 1.99
CA LEU A 31 -1.54 2.15 3.24
C LEU A 31 -1.35 3.41 4.12
N ALA A 32 -0.28 4.18 3.92
CA ALA A 32 -0.06 5.43 4.66
C ALA A 32 -0.97 6.56 4.18
N ILE A 33 -1.47 6.47 2.95
CA ILE A 33 -2.38 7.45 2.34
C ILE A 33 -3.80 6.94 2.15
N ASN A 34 -4.03 5.64 2.41
CA ASN A 34 -5.35 5.02 2.42
C ASN A 34 -5.49 4.17 3.68
N ASP A 35 -6.45 4.51 4.55
CA ASP A 35 -6.65 3.80 5.83
C ASP A 35 -6.81 2.29 5.68
N TYR A 36 -7.45 1.85 4.59
CA TYR A 36 -7.72 0.45 4.29
C TYR A 36 -7.61 0.15 2.80
N LEU A 37 -6.91 -0.94 2.44
CA LEU A 37 -6.88 -1.44 1.07
C LEU A 37 -7.08 -2.96 1.02
N THR A 38 -7.93 -3.42 0.11
CA THR A 38 -8.09 -4.85 -0.17
C THR A 38 -6.88 -5.38 -0.95
N PHE A 39 -6.75 -6.71 -1.00
CA PHE A 39 -5.71 -7.36 -1.82
C PHE A 39 -5.80 -6.94 -3.29
N GLU A 40 -7.01 -6.90 -3.85
CA GLU A 40 -7.22 -6.56 -5.26
C GLU A 40 -6.84 -5.09 -5.55
N GLN A 41 -7.19 -4.16 -4.66
CA GLN A 41 -6.78 -2.76 -4.81
C GLN A 41 -5.25 -2.59 -4.75
N LEU A 42 -4.57 -3.32 -3.86
CA LEU A 42 -3.10 -3.33 -3.83
C LEU A 42 -2.52 -3.92 -5.11
N LYS A 43 -3.13 -4.98 -5.64
CA LYS A 43 -2.69 -5.65 -6.86
C LYS A 43 -2.88 -4.79 -8.12
N GLU A 44 -3.92 -3.97 -8.17
CA GLU A 44 -4.18 -3.00 -9.24
C GLU A 44 -3.15 -1.85 -9.23
N ASN A 45 -2.72 -1.41 -8.05
CA ASN A 45 -1.79 -0.30 -7.89
C ASN A 45 -0.31 -0.71 -7.89
N ILE A 46 -0.02 -1.99 -7.72
CA ILE A 46 1.35 -2.51 -7.68
C ILE A 46 1.56 -3.55 -8.78
N GLU A 47 2.40 -3.17 -9.75
CA GLU A 47 2.85 -4.06 -10.82
C GLU A 47 3.78 -5.15 -10.26
N THR A 48 3.17 -6.25 -9.81
CA THR A 48 3.87 -7.44 -9.32
C THR A 48 2.97 -8.68 -9.44
N SER A 49 3.51 -9.88 -9.24
CA SER A 49 2.72 -11.10 -9.28
C SER A 49 1.84 -11.25 -8.03
N LYS A 50 0.70 -11.95 -8.17
CA LYS A 50 -0.19 -12.25 -7.05
C LYS A 50 0.54 -12.94 -5.89
N TYR A 51 1.36 -13.93 -6.23
CA TYR A 51 2.16 -14.69 -5.28
C TYR A 51 3.15 -13.78 -4.53
N TRP A 52 3.88 -12.91 -5.25
CA TRP A 52 4.86 -12.03 -4.62
C TRP A 52 4.19 -11.00 -3.70
N LEU A 53 3.06 -10.42 -4.12
CA LEU A 53 2.31 -9.50 -3.28
C LEU A 53 1.85 -10.18 -1.98
N LEU A 54 1.36 -11.42 -2.06
CA LEU A 54 0.97 -12.19 -0.88
C LEU A 54 2.16 -12.39 0.08
N ARG A 55 3.33 -12.78 -0.42
CA ARG A 55 4.55 -12.95 0.40
C ARG A 55 4.99 -11.64 1.06
N VAL A 56 4.85 -10.52 0.37
CA VAL A 56 5.16 -9.20 0.94
C VAL A 56 4.18 -8.84 2.06
N LEU A 57 2.89 -9.09 1.87
CA LEU A 57 1.87 -8.84 2.88
C LEU A 57 2.06 -9.72 4.12
N GLU A 58 2.31 -11.02 3.92
CA GLU A 58 2.67 -11.96 4.99
C GLU A 58 3.88 -11.44 5.80
N SER A 59 4.97 -11.08 5.13
CA SER A 59 6.15 -10.55 5.80
C SER A 59 5.87 -9.25 6.55
N LEU A 60 5.09 -8.33 5.98
CA LEU A 60 4.73 -7.07 6.67
C LEU A 60 3.82 -7.30 7.88
N GLN A 61 2.99 -8.35 7.87
CA GLN A 61 2.16 -8.74 9.01
C GLN A 61 3.00 -9.40 10.11
N GLU A 62 3.93 -10.27 9.73
CA GLU A 62 4.92 -10.88 10.64
C GLU A 62 5.79 -9.83 11.33
N ASP A 63 6.22 -8.81 10.57
CA ASP A 63 6.97 -7.65 11.08
C ASP A 63 6.10 -6.67 11.91
N GLU A 64 4.81 -6.96 12.08
CA GLU A 64 3.80 -6.12 12.75
C GLU A 64 3.64 -4.69 12.18
N ILE A 65 4.05 -4.46 10.93
CA ILE A 65 3.92 -3.17 10.25
C ILE A 65 2.48 -2.97 9.75
N ILE A 66 1.83 -4.03 9.29
CA ILE A 66 0.45 -3.99 8.81
C ILE A 66 -0.43 -4.98 9.56
N GLY A 67 -1.72 -4.68 9.64
CA GLY A 67 -2.75 -5.60 10.11
C GLY A 67 -3.72 -5.96 9.00
N PHE A 68 -4.54 -6.98 9.25
CA PHE A 68 -5.64 -7.36 8.37
C PHE A 68 -6.97 -7.26 9.13
N ASN A 69 -7.92 -6.53 8.57
CA ASN A 69 -9.28 -6.41 9.08
C ASN A 69 -10.15 -7.50 8.43
N ASN A 70 -10.59 -8.47 9.24
CA ASN A 70 -11.36 -9.61 8.77
C ASN A 70 -12.77 -9.25 8.26
N ASP A 71 -13.36 -8.17 8.76
CA ASP A 71 -14.71 -7.73 8.38
C ASP A 71 -14.69 -7.02 7.03
N LYS A 72 -13.71 -6.12 6.85
CA LYS A 72 -13.52 -5.32 5.62
C LYS A 72 -12.72 -6.04 4.54
N LYS A 73 -12.11 -7.18 4.87
CA LYS A 73 -11.16 -7.93 4.01
C LYS A 73 -10.04 -7.03 3.46
N SER A 74 -9.51 -6.18 4.32
CA SER A 74 -8.55 -5.13 3.96
C SER A 74 -7.35 -5.09 4.89
N TYR A 75 -6.22 -4.66 4.35
CA TYR A 75 -5.00 -4.36 5.07
C TYR A 75 -5.00 -2.91 5.53
N TYR A 76 -4.34 -2.65 6.66
CA TYR A 76 -4.15 -1.31 7.23
C TYR A 76 -2.75 -1.24 7.86
N LEU A 77 -2.18 -0.05 8.01
CA LEU A 77 -0.95 0.11 8.79
C LEU A 77 -1.24 0.03 10.30
N LYS A 78 -0.44 -0.73 11.03
CA LYS A 78 -0.47 -0.75 12.49
C LYS A 78 0.27 0.49 13.00
N PHE A 79 -0.46 1.41 13.62
CA PHE A 79 0.06 2.56 14.37
C PHE A 79 -0.73 2.73 15.67
#